data_AF-A0A2U3D6K3-F1
#
_entry.id   AF-A0A2U3D6K3-F1
#
_cell.length_a   1.000
_cell.length_b   1.000
_cell.length_c   1.000
_cell.angle_alpha   90.00
_cell.angle_beta   90.00
_cell.angle_gamma   90.00
#
_symmetry.space_group_name_H-M   'P 1'
#
loop_
_entity.id
_entity.type
_entity.pdbx_description
1 polymer ?
#
loop_
_entity_poly.entity_id
_entity_poly.type
_entity_poly.pdbx_seq_one_letter_code
_entity_poly.pdbx_strand_id
1 'polypeptide(L)'
;MLLEPQKETIRLSARGRLYKFLVDAMLILIGVSWGYTFLITKYVIIVLPVFLFLGMRFLLAGMILGIPLWIKMRRLFTINDLKQGFFAGILLAFAYSLQTFGILHTNPGTAGMITELTTVLIPLLYFLLTRHPIG
;
A
#
# COMPACT_ATOMS: atom_id res chain seq x y z
N MET A 1 13.54 -48.99 17.21
CA MET A 1 13.19 -47.73 17.90
C MET A 1 14.05 -46.54 17.40
N LEU A 2 14.38 -46.44 16.09
CA LEU A 2 15.27 -45.40 15.52
C LEU A 2 14.80 -44.81 14.16
N LEU A 3 13.49 -44.78 13.86
CA LEU A 3 12.98 -44.32 12.54
C LEU A 3 12.11 -43.04 12.58
N GLU A 4 12.01 -42.35 13.71
CA GLU A 4 11.16 -41.15 13.84
C GLU A 4 11.80 -39.77 13.53
N PRO A 5 13.13 -39.52 13.65
CA PRO A 5 13.64 -38.16 13.49
C PRO A 5 13.63 -37.64 12.04
N GLN A 6 13.72 -38.52 11.03
CA GLN A 6 13.83 -38.08 9.63
C GLN A 6 12.50 -37.54 9.06
N LYS A 7 11.35 -38.08 9.52
CA LYS A 7 10.01 -37.67 9.09
C LYS A 7 9.66 -36.26 9.56
N GLU A 8 10.16 -35.86 10.73
CA GLU A 8 9.95 -34.52 11.30
C GLU A 8 10.73 -33.45 10.52
N THR A 9 12.00 -33.70 10.19
CA THR A 9 12.81 -32.80 9.34
C THR A 9 12.22 -32.61 7.94
N ILE A 10 11.70 -33.66 7.32
CA ILE A 10 11.08 -33.56 5.98
C ILE A 10 9.78 -32.73 6.06
N ARG A 11 8.95 -32.93 7.11
CA ARG A 11 7.71 -32.17 7.35
C ARG A 11 7.98 -30.69 7.64
N LEU A 12 9.01 -30.36 8.41
CA LEU A 12 9.44 -28.98 8.66
C LEU A 12 9.94 -28.31 7.38
N SER A 13 10.67 -29.02 6.51
CA SER A 13 11.10 -28.50 5.20
C SER A 13 9.93 -28.29 4.22
N ALA A 14 8.94 -29.18 4.23
CA ALA A 14 7.77 -29.09 3.35
C ALA A 14 6.85 -27.93 3.75
N ARG A 15 6.64 -27.71 5.06
CA ARG A 15 5.95 -26.52 5.58
C ARG A 15 6.70 -25.24 5.26
N GLY A 16 8.03 -25.22 5.38
CA GLY A 16 8.86 -24.07 5.01
C GLY A 16 8.78 -23.74 3.52
N ARG A 17 8.80 -24.75 2.65
CA ARG A 17 8.61 -24.56 1.20
C ARG A 17 7.21 -24.04 0.88
N LEU A 18 6.16 -24.62 1.44
CA LEU A 18 4.79 -24.16 1.22
C LEU A 18 4.60 -22.72 1.72
N TYR A 19 5.13 -22.39 2.89
CA TYR A 19 5.09 -21.02 3.42
C TYR A 19 5.79 -20.04 2.49
N LYS A 20 6.99 -20.39 1.97
CA LYS A 20 7.71 -19.58 0.99
C LYS A 20 6.88 -19.37 -0.29
N PHE A 21 6.30 -20.43 -0.83
CA PHE A 21 5.40 -20.33 -1.99
C PHE A 21 4.18 -19.44 -1.73
N LEU A 22 3.57 -19.52 -0.55
CA LEU A 22 2.45 -18.67 -0.17
C LEU A 22 2.87 -17.20 -0.08
N VAL A 23 4.03 -16.91 0.52
CA VAL A 23 4.58 -15.54 0.59
C VAL A 23 4.83 -15.00 -0.82
N ASP A 24 5.50 -15.77 -1.69
CA ASP A 24 5.78 -15.35 -3.06
C ASP A 24 4.46 -15.11 -3.84
N ALA A 25 3.46 -15.96 -3.68
CA ALA A 25 2.15 -15.78 -4.29
C ALA A 25 1.43 -14.53 -3.76
N MET A 26 1.49 -14.26 -2.46
CA MET A 26 0.92 -13.04 -1.86
C MET A 26 1.60 -11.78 -2.39
N LEU A 27 2.93 -11.79 -2.56
CA LEU A 27 3.67 -10.67 -3.14
C LEU A 27 3.25 -10.41 -4.59
N ILE A 28 3.10 -11.46 -5.40
CA ILE A 28 2.60 -11.34 -6.77
C ILE A 28 1.18 -10.76 -6.78
N LEU A 29 0.28 -11.25 -5.92
CA LEU A 29 -1.09 -10.76 -5.83
C LEU A 29 -1.17 -9.27 -5.44
N ILE A 30 -0.33 -8.84 -4.50
CA ILE A 30 -0.23 -7.43 -4.10
C ILE A 30 0.25 -6.59 -5.29
N GLY A 31 1.32 -7.04 -5.98
CA GLY A 31 1.85 -6.35 -7.15
C GLY A 31 0.84 -6.22 -8.29
N VAL A 32 0.11 -7.29 -8.61
CA VAL A 32 -0.96 -7.28 -9.63
C VAL A 32 -2.09 -6.35 -9.23
N SER A 33 -2.50 -6.39 -7.96
CA SER A 33 -3.57 -5.52 -7.43
C SER A 33 -3.20 -4.03 -7.52
N TRP A 34 -1.93 -3.70 -7.25
CA TRP A 34 -1.39 -2.35 -7.39
C TRP A 34 -1.36 -1.89 -8.85
N GLY A 35 -0.81 -2.72 -9.75
CA GLY A 35 -0.74 -2.41 -11.18
C GLY A 35 -2.12 -2.22 -11.83
N TYR A 36 -3.07 -3.10 -11.51
CA TYR A 36 -4.44 -3.04 -12.03
C TYR A 36 -5.19 -1.78 -11.60
N THR A 37 -4.88 -1.23 -10.43
CA THR A 37 -5.49 0.00 -9.92
C THR A 37 -5.27 1.18 -10.86
N PHE A 38 -4.10 1.31 -11.50
CA PHE A 38 -3.82 2.38 -12.46
C PHE A 38 -4.70 2.28 -13.70
N LEU A 39 -4.91 1.06 -14.19
CA LEU A 39 -5.76 0.79 -15.34
C LEU A 39 -7.21 1.16 -15.05
N ILE A 40 -7.78 0.65 -13.94
CA ILE A 40 -9.15 1.01 -13.54
C ILE A 40 -9.28 2.51 -13.35
N THR A 41 -8.34 3.13 -12.63
CA THR A 41 -8.40 4.57 -12.35
C THR A 41 -8.44 5.37 -13.64
N LYS A 42 -7.64 5.02 -14.65
CA LYS A 42 -7.66 5.67 -15.97
C LYS A 42 -9.04 5.59 -16.64
N TYR A 43 -9.70 4.44 -16.57
CA TYR A 43 -11.04 4.27 -17.14
C TYR A 43 -12.14 4.99 -16.34
N VAL A 44 -11.98 5.14 -15.03
CA VAL A 44 -13.01 5.78 -14.20
C VAL A 44 -12.92 7.31 -14.29
N ILE A 45 -11.71 7.88 -14.30
CA ILE A 45 -11.52 9.34 -14.29
C ILE A 45 -11.83 10.02 -15.63
N ILE A 46 -12.07 9.26 -16.70
CA ILE A 46 -12.61 9.81 -17.96
C ILE A 46 -14.13 10.01 -17.89
N VAL A 47 -14.82 9.36 -16.95
CA VAL A 47 -16.28 9.47 -16.75
C VAL A 47 -16.61 10.31 -15.51
N LEU A 48 -15.80 10.21 -14.45
CA LEU A 48 -16.01 10.91 -13.19
C LEU A 48 -14.92 11.97 -12.95
N PRO A 49 -15.30 13.16 -12.42
CA PRO A 49 -14.33 14.14 -11.97
C PRO A 49 -13.34 13.55 -10.96
N VAL A 50 -12.06 13.89 -11.08
CA VAL A 50 -10.95 13.35 -10.25
C VAL A 50 -11.24 13.47 -8.75
N PHE A 51 -11.67 14.64 -8.29
CA PHE A 51 -11.95 14.87 -6.87
C PHE A 51 -13.16 14.08 -6.37
N LEU A 52 -14.17 13.85 -7.21
CA LEU A 52 -15.33 13.03 -6.84
C LEU A 52 -14.93 11.56 -6.71
N PHE A 53 -14.16 11.04 -7.66
CA PHE A 53 -13.62 9.68 -7.61
C PHE A 53 -12.76 9.45 -6.36
N LEU A 54 -11.83 10.35 -6.07
CA LEU A 54 -10.98 10.27 -4.89
C LEU A 54 -11.79 10.42 -3.59
N GLY A 55 -12.73 11.36 -3.54
CA GLY A 55 -13.61 11.57 -2.40
C GLY A 55 -14.37 10.29 -2.05
N MET A 56 -14.99 9.64 -3.03
CA MET A 56 -15.68 8.37 -2.81
C MET A 56 -14.73 7.26 -2.36
N ARG A 57 -13.55 7.14 -2.98
CA ARG A 57 -12.54 6.12 -2.62
C ARG A 57 -12.10 6.26 -1.17
N PHE A 58 -11.76 7.47 -0.73
CA PHE A 58 -11.30 7.71 0.63
C PHE A 58 -12.42 7.68 1.67
N LEU A 59 -13.63 8.11 1.31
CA LEU A 59 -14.80 7.95 2.19
C LEU A 59 -15.10 6.47 2.42
N LEU A 60 -15.13 5.65 1.38
CA LEU A 60 -15.34 4.20 1.51
C LEU A 60 -14.22 3.55 2.34
N ALA A 61 -12.96 3.87 2.06
CA ALA A 61 -11.84 3.35 2.85
C ALA A 61 -11.93 3.79 4.33
N GLY A 62 -12.26 5.06 4.58
CA GLY A 62 -12.46 5.61 5.91
C GLY A 62 -13.63 4.97 6.66
N MET A 63 -14.71 4.62 5.98
CA MET A 63 -15.83 3.88 6.60
C MET A 63 -15.44 2.44 6.92
N ILE A 64 -14.87 1.72 5.94
CA ILE A 64 -14.53 0.30 6.07
C ILE A 64 -13.47 0.08 7.16
N LEU A 65 -12.45 0.94 7.21
CA LEU A 65 -11.34 0.79 8.17
C LEU A 65 -11.55 1.61 9.45
N GLY A 66 -12.08 2.83 9.31
CA GLY A 66 -12.21 3.77 10.42
C GLY A 66 -13.36 3.43 11.37
N ILE A 67 -14.51 2.95 10.89
CA ILE A 67 -15.65 2.63 11.77
C ILE A 67 -15.30 1.49 12.75
N PRO A 68 -14.79 0.31 12.30
CA PRO A 68 -14.42 -0.76 13.23
C PRO A 68 -13.32 -0.35 14.19
N LEU A 69 -12.33 0.41 13.71
CA LEU A 69 -11.22 0.90 14.53
C LEU A 69 -11.72 1.88 15.60
N TRP A 70 -12.61 2.79 15.24
CA TRP A 70 -13.20 3.74 16.17
C TRP A 70 -14.02 3.03 17.25
N ILE A 71 -14.86 2.06 16.87
CA ILE A 71 -15.67 1.28 17.82
C ILE A 71 -14.77 0.55 18.83
N LYS A 72 -13.69 -0.08 18.36
CA LYS A 72 -12.82 -0.91 19.20
C LYS A 72 -11.81 -0.09 20.03
N MET A 73 -11.32 1.03 19.50
CA MET A 73 -10.13 1.72 20.02
C MET A 73 -10.35 3.22 20.30
N ARG A 74 -11.58 3.75 20.28
CA ARG A 74 -11.86 5.18 20.55
C ARG A 74 -11.22 5.76 21.82
N ARG A 75 -11.08 4.95 22.88
CA ARG A 75 -10.51 5.40 24.16
C ARG A 75 -8.99 5.55 24.14
N LEU A 76 -8.34 5.01 23.11
CA LEU A 76 -6.88 5.08 22.92
C LEU A 76 -6.47 6.29 22.06
N PHE A 77 -7.41 6.93 21.37
CA PHE A 77 -7.11 8.09 20.54
C PHE A 77 -7.06 9.37 21.37
N THR A 78 -5.95 10.08 21.21
CA THR A 78 -5.75 11.42 21.74
C THR A 78 -6.12 12.46 20.68
N ILE A 79 -6.44 13.69 21.09
CA ILE A 79 -6.66 14.82 20.15
C ILE A 79 -5.42 15.05 19.26
N ASN A 80 -4.22 14.83 19.80
CA ASN A 80 -2.98 14.93 19.05
C ASN A 80 -2.89 13.89 17.92
N ASP A 81 -3.33 12.65 18.17
CA ASP A 81 -3.34 11.59 17.14
C ASP A 81 -4.30 11.96 16.01
N LEU A 82 -5.47 12.53 16.36
CA LEU A 82 -6.44 12.98 15.38
C LEU A 82 -5.92 14.16 14.54
N LYS A 83 -5.19 15.09 15.17
CA LYS A 83 -4.51 16.19 14.46
C LYS A 83 -3.44 15.67 13.50
N GLN A 84 -2.58 14.74 13.95
CA GLN A 84 -1.55 14.14 13.11
C GLN A 84 -2.17 13.38 11.94
N GLY A 85 -3.23 12.59 12.20
CA GLY A 85 -4.00 11.90 11.17
C GLY A 85 -4.64 12.85 10.16
N PHE A 86 -5.14 14.01 10.62
CA PHE A 86 -5.69 15.04 9.74
C PHE A 86 -4.62 15.64 8.81
N PHE A 87 -3.45 16.03 9.34
CA PHE A 87 -2.36 16.53 8.51
C PHE A 87 -1.83 15.48 7.53
N ALA A 88 -1.67 14.24 7.99
CA ALA A 88 -1.30 13.12 7.12
C ALA A 88 -2.36 12.88 6.03
N GLY A 89 -3.65 13.00 6.37
CA GLY A 89 -4.77 12.90 5.43
C GLY A 89 -4.76 13.99 4.36
N ILE A 90 -4.45 15.24 4.72
CA ILE A 90 -4.29 16.34 3.75
C ILE A 90 -3.13 16.04 2.79
N LEU A 91 -1.97 15.65 3.32
CA LEU A 91 -0.81 15.33 2.49
C LEU A 91 -1.09 14.15 1.56
N LEU A 92 -1.79 13.13 2.06
CA LEU A 92 -2.23 11.98 1.30
C LEU A 92 -3.20 12.39 0.17
N ALA A 93 -4.21 13.20 0.48
CA ALA A 93 -5.16 13.70 -0.51
C ALA A 93 -4.47 14.52 -1.61
N PHE A 94 -3.50 15.35 -1.25
CA PHE A 94 -2.70 16.11 -2.20
C PHE A 94 -1.85 15.18 -3.09
N ALA A 95 -1.14 14.23 -2.50
CA ALA A 95 -0.33 13.26 -3.23
C ALA A 95 -1.18 12.42 -4.21
N TYR A 96 -2.34 11.93 -3.77
CA TYR A 96 -3.25 11.16 -4.62
C TYR A 96 -3.92 12.01 -5.71
N SER A 97 -4.19 13.29 -5.44
CA SER A 97 -4.70 14.21 -6.46
C SER A 97 -3.67 14.38 -7.56
N LEU A 98 -2.41 14.69 -7.21
CA LEU A 98 -1.31 14.80 -8.16
C LEU A 98 -1.11 13.51 -8.95
N GLN A 99 -1.10 12.36 -8.27
CA GLN A 99 -0.99 11.05 -8.92
C GLN A 99 -2.14 10.82 -9.91
N THR A 100 -3.38 11.10 -9.51
CA THR A 100 -4.57 10.83 -10.33
C THR A 100 -4.64 11.78 -11.53
N PHE A 101 -4.26 13.05 -11.35
CA PHE A 101 -4.05 13.96 -12.48
C PHE A 101 -2.90 13.50 -13.38
N GLY A 102 -1.83 12.94 -12.83
CA GLY A 102 -0.78 12.29 -13.61
C GLY A 102 -1.35 11.18 -14.50
N ILE A 103 -2.12 10.25 -13.91
CA ILE A 103 -2.81 9.18 -14.65
C ILE A 103 -3.75 9.75 -15.73
N LEU A 104 -4.46 10.85 -15.45
CA LEU A 104 -5.32 11.50 -16.44
C LEU A 104 -4.55 11.90 -17.70
N HIS A 105 -3.35 12.46 -17.54
CA HIS A 105 -2.55 13.00 -18.65
C HIS A 105 -1.54 12.00 -19.25
N THR A 106 -1.25 10.88 -18.58
CA THR A 106 -0.26 9.89 -19.06
C THR A 106 -0.87 8.51 -19.29
N ASN A 107 -0.08 7.59 -19.86
CA ASN A 107 -0.42 6.17 -19.93
C ASN A 107 -0.33 5.53 -18.53
N PRO A 108 -1.26 4.64 -18.13
CA PRO A 108 -1.16 3.84 -16.90
C PRO A 108 0.21 3.20 -16.66
N GLY A 109 0.86 2.66 -17.69
CA GLY A 109 2.18 2.03 -17.55
C GLY A 109 3.27 3.02 -17.11
N THR A 110 3.31 4.21 -17.73
CA THR A 110 4.26 5.26 -17.35
C THR A 110 3.94 5.84 -15.98
N ALA A 111 2.65 6.05 -15.65
CA ALA A 111 2.24 6.52 -14.33
C ALA A 111 2.63 5.53 -13.21
N GLY A 112 2.45 4.23 -13.46
CA GLY A 112 2.90 3.16 -12.56
C GLY A 112 4.41 3.20 -12.38
N MET A 113 5.17 3.25 -13.47
CA MET A 113 6.64 3.32 -13.41
C MET A 113 7.14 4.52 -12.60
N ILE A 114 6.58 5.72 -12.83
CA ILE A 114 6.94 6.93 -12.06
C ILE A 114 6.60 6.74 -10.57
N THR A 115 5.46 6.13 -10.25
CA THR A 115 5.07 5.85 -8.86
C THR A 115 6.05 4.88 -8.20
N GLU A 116 6.40 3.79 -8.87
CA GLU A 116 7.34 2.79 -8.33
C GLU A 116 8.76 3.36 -8.16
N LEU A 117 9.19 4.27 -9.05
CA LEU A 117 10.47 4.97 -8.88
C LEU A 117 10.55 5.74 -7.55
N THR A 118 9.42 6.20 -7.00
CA THR A 118 9.42 6.88 -5.70
C THR A 118 9.93 5.99 -4.57
N THR A 119 9.73 4.67 -4.63
CA THR A 119 10.23 3.73 -3.61
C THR A 119 11.76 3.68 -3.54
N VAL A 120 12.43 3.93 -4.67
CA VAL A 120 13.90 4.05 -4.76
C VAL A 120 14.35 5.46 -4.40
N LEU A 121 13.58 6.48 -4.77
CA LEU A 121 13.91 7.89 -4.49
C LEU A 121 13.79 8.24 -2.99
N ILE A 122 12.81 7.70 -2.28
CA ILE A 122 12.60 7.97 -0.85
C ILE A 122 13.85 7.69 0.00
N PRO A 123 14.46 6.48 -0.03
CA PRO A 123 15.67 6.21 0.75
C PRO A 123 16.87 7.05 0.29
N LEU A 124 16.99 7.35 -1.01
CA LEU A 124 18.03 8.24 -1.52
C LEU A 124 17.89 9.67 -0.99
N LEU A 125 16.67 10.22 -1.04
CA LEU A 125 16.36 11.54 -0.47
C LEU A 125 16.61 11.53 1.05
N TYR A 126 16.16 10.48 1.75
CA TYR A 126 16.41 10.33 3.18
C TYR A 126 17.90 10.37 3.51
N PHE A 127 18.73 9.64 2.77
CA PHE A 127 20.18 9.67 2.90
C PHE A 127 20.75 11.08 2.66
N LEU A 128 20.30 11.76 1.60
CA LEU A 128 20.77 13.12 1.28
C LEU A 128 20.41 14.15 2.36
N LEU A 129 19.20 14.05 2.92
CA LEU A 129 18.71 14.96 3.97
C LEU A 129 19.33 14.69 5.34
N THR A 130 19.47 13.42 5.73
CA THR A 130 19.93 13.03 7.08
C THR A 130 21.44 12.76 7.15
N ARG A 131 22.10 12.55 6.01
CA ARG A 131 23.48 12.06 5.90
C ARG A 131 23.74 10.76 6.67
N HIS A 132 22.70 10.03 7.05
CA HIS A 132 22.81 8.75 7.72
C HIS A 132 22.93 7.63 6.67
N PRO A 133 23.94 6.75 6.74
CA PRO A 133 24.09 5.66 5.78
C PRO A 133 22.87 4.74 5.82
N ILE A 134 22.37 4.38 4.63
CA ILE A 134 21.31 3.39 4.45
C ILE A 134 21.95 2.03 4.72
N GLY A 135 21.60 1.39 5.84
CA GLY A 135 22.10 0.08 6.28
C GLY A 135 20.95 -0.81 6.72
#